data_AF-A0A317W536-F1
#
_entry.id   AF-A0A317W536-F1
#
_cell.length_a   1.000
_cell.length_b   1.000
_cell.length_c   1.000
_cell.angle_alpha   90.00
_cell.angle_beta   90.00
_cell.angle_gamma   90.00
#
_symmetry.space_group_name_H-M   'P 1'
#
loop_
_entity.id
_entity.type
_entity.pdbx_description
1 polymer ?
#
loop_
_entity_poly.entity_id
_entity_poly.type
_entity_poly.pdbx_seq_one_letter_code
_entity_poly.pdbx_strand_id
1 'polypeptide(L)'
;MPRDPLIGLVGKPSSGKSTTLNSLTDASSKVGNFPFTTIDPQRAIGYLQIECACQRFNVSDKCKPNYGGCVEGRRSVPIELLDVAGLVPGAHQGRGLGNKFLDDLRHADALIHVVDVSGTTDAEGKATRGYDPSQDIEWLRSEIVRWVLGNLMQKWGSIKRRHMAVKATAVDTLQAQFSGYGGTNAIVARCLDRMGLKEPLEEWSDETVEKVVEAFIAEKFPTVFALNKIDHPDADKNISKIAKMQDPQTIVLCSAISEVFLRRLAKQGYIKYVEGSEFLDTREDLIEMGDPDGGGLKEMDEKLTQRVENLKDMVLYRFGSTGVVQCLSRAAELLGLVPVFPVRNISTFSSGSGTAVFRDCVLVGKNTTVGDVARKVMGDVPISYIEGVGGTRVSEDEIVEVGKHDVLSFKPGR
;
A
#
# COMPACT_ATOMS: atom_id res chain seq x y z
N MET A 1 -0.27 4.31 19.98
CA MET A 1 1.06 4.26 19.32
C MET A 1 0.84 4.17 17.82
N PRO A 2 1.62 4.88 16.99
CA PRO A 2 1.49 4.77 15.53
C PRO A 2 1.96 3.38 15.11
N ARG A 3 1.01 2.46 14.91
CA ARG A 3 1.29 1.14 14.33
C ARG A 3 1.78 1.31 12.89
N ASP A 4 2.48 0.32 12.38
CA ASP A 4 2.86 0.32 10.97
C ASP A 4 1.62 0.19 10.08
N PRO A 5 1.63 0.87 8.91
CA PRO A 5 0.52 0.79 7.98
C PRO A 5 0.41 -0.63 7.41
N LEU A 6 -0.81 -1.15 7.38
CA LEU A 6 -1.13 -2.46 6.84
C LEU A 6 -1.97 -2.29 5.57
N ILE A 7 -1.51 -2.82 4.44
CA ILE A 7 -2.24 -2.76 3.17
C ILE A 7 -2.85 -4.14 2.88
N GLY A 8 -4.17 -4.19 2.71
CA GLY A 8 -4.88 -5.42 2.34
C GLY A 8 -4.88 -5.65 0.83
N LEU A 9 -4.37 -6.79 0.37
CA LEU A 9 -4.56 -7.24 -1.01
C LEU A 9 -5.86 -8.03 -1.12
N VAL A 10 -6.76 -7.58 -2.00
CA VAL A 10 -8.09 -8.15 -2.20
C VAL A 10 -8.37 -8.37 -3.69
N GLY A 11 -9.31 -9.25 -3.97
CA GLY A 11 -9.75 -9.55 -5.33
C GLY A 11 -10.36 -10.94 -5.40
N LYS A 12 -11.10 -11.20 -6.47
CA LYS A 12 -11.66 -12.54 -6.72
C LYS A 12 -10.57 -13.57 -7.02
N PRO A 13 -10.86 -14.88 -6.92
CA PRO A 13 -9.96 -15.92 -7.41
C PRO A 13 -9.54 -15.68 -8.87
N SER A 14 -8.32 -16.08 -9.21
CA SER A 14 -7.75 -15.96 -10.57
C SER A 14 -7.54 -14.53 -11.11
N SER A 15 -7.74 -13.49 -10.28
CA SER A 15 -7.43 -12.09 -10.61
C SER A 15 -5.93 -11.79 -10.75
N GLY A 16 -5.08 -12.64 -10.15
CA GLY A 16 -3.63 -12.47 -10.06
C GLY A 16 -3.14 -11.93 -8.71
N LYS A 17 -4.02 -11.84 -7.70
CA LYS A 17 -3.69 -11.41 -6.33
C LYS A 17 -2.42 -12.03 -5.75
N SER A 18 -2.31 -13.37 -5.73
CA SER A 18 -1.13 -14.06 -5.20
C SER A 18 0.14 -13.79 -6.01
N THR A 19 0.01 -13.63 -7.33
CA THR A 19 1.14 -13.24 -8.20
C THR A 19 1.61 -11.83 -7.88
N THR A 20 0.68 -10.89 -7.67
CA THR A 20 0.97 -9.52 -7.25
C THR A 20 1.66 -9.52 -5.88
N LEU A 21 1.12 -10.27 -4.91
CA LEU A 21 1.71 -10.40 -3.58
C LEU A 21 3.16 -10.88 -3.65
N ASN A 22 3.41 -12.01 -4.33
CA ASN A 22 4.75 -12.57 -4.49
C ASN A 22 5.72 -11.57 -5.15
N SER A 23 5.21 -10.81 -6.12
CA SER A 23 5.98 -9.77 -6.79
C SER A 23 6.33 -8.59 -5.88
N LEU A 24 5.54 -8.32 -4.85
CA LEU A 24 5.80 -7.26 -3.87
C LEU A 24 6.66 -7.72 -2.69
N THR A 25 6.70 -9.02 -2.40
CA THR A 25 7.31 -9.57 -1.18
C THR A 25 8.69 -10.20 -1.38
N ASP A 26 9.01 -10.70 -2.58
CA ASP A 26 10.29 -11.38 -2.88
C ASP A 26 11.50 -10.43 -2.92
N ALA A 27 11.52 -9.31 -2.19
CA ALA A 27 12.71 -8.48 -2.18
C ALA A 27 13.86 -9.30 -1.60
N SER A 28 14.93 -9.39 -2.38
CA SER A 28 16.23 -9.98 -2.09
C SER A 28 16.95 -9.40 -0.85
N SER A 29 16.22 -8.70 0.02
CA SER A 29 16.71 -7.95 1.16
C SER A 29 16.58 -8.73 2.46
N LYS A 30 17.43 -8.39 3.43
CA LYS A 30 17.45 -9.05 4.74
C LYS A 30 16.11 -8.82 5.45
N VAL A 31 15.35 -9.89 5.62
CA VAL A 31 14.28 -9.97 6.62
C VAL A 31 14.97 -10.35 7.93
N GLY A 32 15.39 -9.35 8.71
CA GLY A 32 15.84 -9.58 10.09
C GLY A 32 14.65 -9.82 11.02
N ASN A 33 14.92 -10.14 12.29
CA ASN A 33 13.93 -10.06 13.37
C ASN A 33 13.54 -8.59 13.58
N PHE A 34 12.74 -8.02 12.66
CA PHE A 34 11.92 -6.86 12.99
C PHE A 34 11.07 -7.26 14.21
N PRO A 35 10.83 -6.35 15.17
CA PRO A 35 10.15 -6.65 16.44
C PRO A 35 8.76 -7.32 16.36
N PHE A 36 8.26 -7.65 15.16
CA PHE A 36 6.92 -8.14 14.90
C PHE A 36 6.87 -9.35 13.94
N THR A 37 7.95 -10.12 13.78
CA THR A 37 7.90 -11.42 13.07
C THR A 37 7.12 -12.47 13.88
N THR A 38 5.84 -12.22 14.16
CA THR A 38 4.89 -13.27 14.49
C THR A 38 4.26 -13.66 13.16
N ILE A 39 4.62 -14.84 12.64
CA ILE A 39 4.20 -15.32 11.33
C ILE A 39 2.71 -15.70 11.41
N ASP A 40 1.83 -14.72 11.21
CA ASP A 40 0.50 -15.01 10.70
C ASP A 40 0.68 -15.38 9.21
N PRO A 41 0.24 -16.57 8.75
CA PRO A 41 0.42 -17.01 7.37
C PRO A 41 -0.19 -16.07 6.32
N GLN A 42 -1.06 -15.13 6.72
CA GLN A 42 -1.66 -14.14 5.83
C GLN A 42 -0.87 -12.82 5.75
N ARG A 43 0.11 -12.58 6.63
CA ARG A 43 0.91 -11.34 6.62
C ARG A 43 2.21 -11.54 5.87
N ALA A 44 2.55 -10.58 5.00
CA ALA A 44 3.80 -10.54 4.28
C ALA A 44 4.44 -9.16 4.38
N ILE A 45 5.75 -9.09 4.14
CA ILE A 45 6.48 -7.82 4.10
C ILE A 45 6.69 -7.47 2.63
N GLY A 46 6.05 -6.41 2.19
CA GLY A 46 6.30 -5.77 0.90
C GLY A 46 7.38 -4.68 1.03
N TYR A 47 7.85 -4.18 -0.10
CA TYR A 47 8.86 -3.12 -0.13
C TYR A 47 8.38 -1.93 -0.95
N LEU A 48 8.06 -0.84 -0.25
CA LEU A 48 7.68 0.43 -0.84
C LEU A 48 8.94 1.13 -1.37
N GLN A 49 8.96 1.45 -2.66
CA GLN A 49 10.06 2.23 -3.25
C GLN A 49 9.78 3.72 -3.06
N ILE A 50 10.69 4.42 -2.39
CA ILE A 50 10.63 5.87 -2.19
C ILE A 50 11.94 6.52 -2.64
N GLU A 51 11.92 7.83 -2.87
CA GLU A 51 13.16 8.61 -2.97
C GLU A 51 13.86 8.66 -1.60
N CYS A 52 15.13 8.30 -1.58
CA CYS A 52 15.91 8.28 -0.35
C CYS A 52 16.43 9.68 -0.02
N ALA A 53 16.44 10.02 1.27
CA ALA A 53 17.11 11.22 1.75
C ALA A 53 18.59 11.31 1.32
N CYS A 54 19.28 10.19 1.14
CA CYS A 54 20.71 10.17 0.78
C CYS A 54 21.03 10.92 -0.52
N GLN A 55 20.11 10.93 -1.49
CA GLN A 55 20.28 11.64 -2.75
C GLN A 55 20.27 13.16 -2.54
N ARG A 56 19.40 13.68 -1.65
CA ARG A 56 19.34 15.10 -1.30
C ARG A 56 20.64 15.63 -0.68
N PHE A 57 21.44 14.74 -0.08
CA PHE A 57 22.70 15.08 0.59
C PHE A 57 23.95 14.56 -0.12
N ASN A 58 23.82 13.99 -1.32
CA ASN A 58 24.93 13.42 -2.09
C ASN A 58 25.78 12.39 -1.31
N VAL A 59 25.12 11.51 -0.56
CA VAL A 59 25.78 10.44 0.24
C VAL A 59 25.21 9.04 -0.06
N SER A 60 24.69 8.84 -1.27
CA SER A 60 24.08 7.57 -1.70
C SER A 60 25.06 6.39 -1.64
N ASP A 61 26.35 6.63 -1.89
CA ASP A 61 27.46 5.66 -1.78
C ASP A 61 27.62 5.09 -0.36
N LYS A 62 27.31 5.89 0.65
CA LYS A 62 27.41 5.54 2.07
C LYS A 62 26.09 5.04 2.67
N CYS A 63 24.99 5.10 1.91
CA CYS A 63 23.68 4.68 2.38
C CYS A 63 23.66 3.16 2.59
N LYS A 64 23.52 2.73 3.85
CA LYS A 64 23.50 1.31 4.23
C LYS A 64 22.28 1.03 5.11
N PRO A 65 21.09 0.84 4.50
CA PRO A 65 19.88 0.42 5.19
C PRO A 65 20.11 -0.77 6.14
N ASN A 66 19.50 -0.74 7.32
CA ASN A 66 19.36 -1.93 8.16
C ASN A 66 18.38 -2.93 7.55
N TYR A 67 17.32 -2.42 6.91
CA TYR A 67 16.24 -3.18 6.34
C TYR A 67 15.90 -2.67 4.93
N GLY A 68 15.48 -3.57 4.05
CA GLY A 68 15.31 -3.26 2.64
C GLY A 68 16.64 -2.98 1.94
N GLY A 69 16.62 -2.06 0.98
CA GLY A 69 17.76 -1.73 0.13
C GLY A 69 17.80 -0.25 -0.23
N CYS A 70 18.95 0.22 -0.70
CA CYS A 70 19.06 1.52 -1.35
C CYS A 70 19.94 1.37 -2.58
N VAL A 71 19.35 1.63 -3.76
CA VAL A 71 20.02 1.52 -5.06
C VAL A 71 19.81 2.84 -5.77
N GLU A 72 20.90 3.52 -6.11
CA GLU A 72 20.87 4.78 -6.89
C GLU A 72 19.92 5.85 -6.30
N GLY A 73 19.92 6.00 -4.97
CA GLY A 73 19.05 6.98 -4.30
C GLY A 73 17.59 6.54 -4.17
N ARG A 74 17.20 5.36 -4.64
CA ARG A 74 15.88 4.76 -4.40
C ARG A 74 15.95 3.85 -3.17
N ARG A 75 15.10 4.10 -2.18
CA ARG A 75 15.02 3.33 -0.93
C ARG A 75 13.85 2.36 -0.99
N SER A 76 14.11 1.10 -0.66
CA SER A 76 13.08 0.09 -0.44
C SER A 76 12.76 0.04 1.06
N VAL A 77 11.58 0.49 1.44
CA VAL A 77 11.11 0.54 2.85
C VAL A 77 10.13 -0.60 3.09
N PRO A 78 10.36 -1.45 4.11
CA PRO A 78 9.41 -2.49 4.48
C PRO A 78 8.02 -1.93 4.81
N ILE A 79 6.97 -2.57 4.31
CA ILE A 79 5.57 -2.26 4.62
C ILE A 79 4.79 -3.56 4.80
N GLU A 80 3.84 -3.60 5.74
CA GLU A 80 3.04 -4.80 5.96
C GLU A 80 1.96 -4.94 4.89
N LEU A 81 1.86 -6.15 4.35
CA LEU A 81 0.82 -6.59 3.44
C LEU A 81 0.00 -7.69 4.11
N LEU A 82 -1.32 -7.62 3.93
CA LEU A 82 -2.24 -8.67 4.32
C LEU A 82 -2.78 -9.33 3.05
N ASP A 83 -2.50 -10.62 2.87
CA ASP A 83 -3.12 -11.42 1.81
C ASP A 83 -4.50 -11.87 2.26
N VAL A 84 -5.53 -11.16 1.82
CA VAL A 84 -6.92 -11.59 2.06
C VAL A 84 -7.26 -12.64 1.01
N ALA A 85 -7.77 -13.80 1.42
CA ALA A 85 -8.07 -14.84 0.45
C ALA A 85 -9.14 -14.38 -0.57
N GLY A 86 -9.18 -15.07 -1.71
CA GLY A 86 -10.09 -14.73 -2.80
C GLY A 86 -11.54 -14.72 -2.34
N LEU A 87 -12.16 -13.53 -2.35
CA LEU A 87 -13.57 -13.37 -2.01
C LEU A 87 -14.44 -13.89 -3.17
N VAL A 88 -15.58 -14.48 -2.85
CA VAL A 88 -16.61 -14.87 -3.82
C VAL A 88 -17.95 -14.25 -3.44
N PRO A 89 -18.86 -14.02 -4.39
CA PRO A 89 -20.15 -13.38 -4.10
C PRO A 89 -20.95 -14.05 -2.98
N GLY A 90 -21.50 -13.22 -2.08
CA GLY A 90 -22.24 -13.68 -0.90
C GLY A 90 -21.35 -13.96 0.33
N ALA A 91 -20.11 -13.51 0.34
CA ALA A 91 -19.19 -13.63 1.47
C ALA A 91 -19.77 -13.01 2.77
N HIS A 92 -20.45 -11.86 2.66
CA HIS A 92 -21.13 -11.20 3.79
C HIS A 92 -22.26 -12.05 4.43
N GLN A 93 -22.82 -13.02 3.70
CA GLN A 93 -23.85 -13.93 4.19
C GLN A 93 -23.25 -15.18 4.86
N GLY A 94 -21.93 -15.23 5.03
CA GLY A 94 -21.22 -16.39 5.56
C GLY A 94 -21.06 -17.52 4.55
N ARG A 95 -21.19 -17.28 3.24
CA ARG A 95 -20.80 -18.28 2.23
C ARG A 95 -19.29 -18.46 2.26
N GLY A 96 -18.85 -19.72 2.39
CA GLY A 96 -17.43 -20.07 2.50
C GLY A 96 -16.78 -19.52 3.77
N LEU A 97 -15.54 -19.03 3.67
CA LEU A 97 -14.78 -18.42 4.76
C LEU A 97 -14.99 -16.88 4.85
N GLY A 98 -15.98 -16.33 4.13
CA GLY A 98 -16.20 -14.89 3.90
C GLY A 98 -16.19 -13.99 5.15
N ASN A 99 -16.88 -14.40 6.21
CA ASN A 99 -16.92 -13.61 7.46
C ASN A 99 -15.55 -13.50 8.14
N LYS A 100 -14.69 -14.52 8.04
CA LYS A 100 -13.33 -14.46 8.59
C LYS A 100 -12.45 -13.50 7.79
N PHE A 101 -12.61 -13.46 6.46
CA PHE A 101 -11.85 -12.53 5.60
C PHE A 101 -12.25 -11.07 5.78
N LEU A 102 -13.56 -10.81 5.93
CA LEU A 102 -14.03 -9.46 6.25
C LEU A 102 -13.50 -9.03 7.63
N ASP A 103 -13.39 -9.96 8.58
CA ASP A 103 -12.77 -9.74 9.88
C ASP A 103 -11.30 -9.33 9.78
N ASP A 104 -10.54 -9.99 8.90
CA ASP A 104 -9.12 -9.69 8.63
C ASP A 104 -8.96 -8.29 8.03
N LEU A 105 -9.89 -7.87 7.15
CA LEU A 105 -9.88 -6.55 6.53
C LEU A 105 -9.98 -5.41 7.54
N ARG A 106 -10.52 -5.62 8.74
CA ARG A 106 -10.61 -4.58 9.79
C ARG A 106 -9.27 -3.98 10.18
N HIS A 107 -8.21 -4.77 10.02
CA HIS A 107 -6.86 -4.35 10.37
C HIS A 107 -6.19 -3.52 9.26
N ALA A 108 -6.65 -3.64 8.02
CA ALA A 108 -6.09 -2.93 6.88
C ALA A 108 -6.38 -1.43 6.96
N ASP A 109 -5.38 -0.61 6.62
CA ASP A 109 -5.48 0.84 6.53
C ASP A 109 -5.88 1.29 5.13
N ALA A 110 -5.47 0.56 4.10
CA ALA A 110 -5.88 0.73 2.71
C ALA A 110 -5.99 -0.63 2.01
N LEU A 111 -6.62 -0.65 0.84
CA LEU A 111 -6.79 -1.83 0.02
C LEU A 111 -6.09 -1.68 -1.33
N ILE A 112 -5.49 -2.76 -1.81
CA ILE A 112 -5.14 -2.95 -3.22
C ILE A 112 -6.10 -4.00 -3.78
N HIS A 113 -7.07 -3.55 -4.56
CA HIS A 113 -8.01 -4.40 -5.26
C HIS A 113 -7.43 -4.82 -6.62
N VAL A 114 -7.01 -6.08 -6.70
CA VAL A 114 -6.52 -6.70 -7.93
C VAL A 114 -7.69 -7.12 -8.81
N VAL A 115 -7.83 -6.46 -9.95
CA VAL A 115 -8.92 -6.65 -10.91
C VAL A 115 -8.38 -7.26 -12.19
N ASP A 116 -9.00 -8.33 -12.69
CA ASP A 116 -8.62 -8.95 -13.96
C ASP A 116 -9.18 -8.16 -15.15
N VAL A 117 -8.40 -7.23 -15.71
CA VAL A 117 -8.87 -6.42 -16.83
C VAL A 117 -8.91 -7.15 -18.16
N SER A 118 -8.38 -8.37 -18.25
CA SER A 118 -8.50 -9.18 -19.47
C SER A 118 -9.93 -9.65 -19.74
N GLY A 119 -10.81 -9.67 -18.72
CA GLY A 119 -12.17 -10.20 -18.84
C GLY A 119 -12.22 -11.71 -19.11
N THR A 120 -11.12 -12.43 -18.84
CA THR A 120 -11.00 -13.88 -19.08
C THR A 120 -11.42 -14.73 -17.90
N THR A 121 -11.82 -14.10 -16.79
CA THR A 121 -12.34 -14.81 -15.61
C THR A 121 -13.66 -14.20 -15.12
N ASP A 122 -14.63 -15.03 -14.75
CA ASP A 122 -15.93 -14.62 -14.21
C ASP A 122 -15.86 -14.28 -12.71
N ALA A 123 -17.00 -13.95 -12.09
CA ALA A 123 -17.08 -13.57 -10.67
C ALA A 123 -16.59 -14.67 -9.69
N GLU A 124 -16.59 -15.94 -10.10
CA GLU A 124 -16.09 -17.06 -9.29
C GLU A 124 -14.61 -17.37 -9.60
N GLY A 125 -14.00 -16.65 -10.53
CA GLY A 125 -12.64 -16.87 -10.99
C GLY A 125 -12.48 -18.01 -11.99
N LYS A 126 -13.59 -18.48 -12.59
CA LYS A 126 -13.58 -19.50 -13.65
C LYS A 126 -13.32 -18.85 -15.00
N ALA A 127 -12.71 -19.60 -15.91
CA ALA A 127 -12.40 -19.12 -17.25
C ALA A 127 -13.69 -18.76 -18.01
N THR A 128 -13.70 -17.58 -18.62
CA THR A 128 -14.81 -17.05 -19.42
C THR A 128 -14.27 -16.14 -20.53
N ARG A 129 -15.16 -15.57 -21.34
CA ARG A 129 -14.80 -14.56 -22.36
C ARG A 129 -15.73 -13.36 -22.26
N GLY A 130 -15.15 -12.17 -22.36
CA GLY A 130 -15.91 -10.92 -22.39
C GLY A 130 -16.60 -10.57 -21.07
N TYR A 131 -16.10 -11.09 -19.94
CA TYR A 131 -16.57 -10.65 -18.63
C TYR A 131 -16.20 -9.18 -18.43
N ASP A 132 -17.12 -8.42 -17.83
CA ASP A 132 -16.94 -7.00 -17.56
C ASP A 132 -16.37 -6.80 -16.14
N PRO A 133 -15.08 -6.46 -16.00
CA PRO A 133 -14.40 -6.43 -14.71
C PRO A 133 -14.82 -5.25 -13.83
N SER A 134 -15.54 -4.26 -14.37
CA SER A 134 -16.11 -3.17 -13.56
C SER A 134 -17.13 -3.68 -12.55
N GLN A 135 -17.75 -4.85 -12.82
CA GLN A 135 -18.64 -5.51 -11.88
C GLN A 135 -17.90 -6.01 -10.63
N ASP A 136 -16.63 -6.42 -10.73
CA ASP A 136 -15.86 -6.88 -9.58
C ASP A 136 -15.59 -5.74 -8.60
N ILE A 137 -15.31 -4.55 -9.13
CA ILE A 137 -15.07 -3.33 -8.34
C ILE A 137 -16.30 -3.00 -7.50
N GLU A 138 -17.46 -2.93 -8.16
CA GLU A 138 -18.73 -2.62 -7.49
C GLU A 138 -19.11 -3.70 -6.48
N TRP A 139 -18.94 -4.97 -6.86
CA TRP A 139 -19.25 -6.11 -6.02
C TRP A 139 -18.44 -6.11 -4.72
N LEU A 140 -17.11 -5.94 -4.78
CA LEU A 140 -16.28 -5.96 -3.57
C LEU A 140 -16.68 -4.85 -2.60
N ARG A 141 -16.91 -3.63 -3.13
CA ARG A 141 -17.36 -2.49 -2.33
C ARG A 141 -18.70 -2.79 -1.66
N SER A 142 -19.66 -3.30 -2.44
CA SER A 142 -20.98 -3.71 -1.95
C SER A 142 -20.91 -4.76 -0.86
N GLU A 143 -20.02 -5.77 -0.95
CA GLU A 143 -19.86 -6.80 0.09
C GLU A 143 -19.38 -6.21 1.42
N ILE A 144 -18.39 -5.31 1.40
CA ILE A 144 -17.87 -4.67 2.62
C ILE A 144 -18.93 -3.79 3.27
N VAL A 145 -19.67 -3.00 2.47
CA VAL A 145 -20.78 -2.16 2.94
C VAL A 145 -21.87 -3.00 3.58
N ARG A 146 -22.35 -4.05 2.89
CA ARG A 146 -23.42 -4.92 3.39
C ARG A 146 -23.04 -5.63 4.68
N TRP A 147 -21.78 -6.00 4.84
CA TRP A 147 -21.30 -6.61 6.07
C TRP A 147 -21.33 -5.65 7.27
N VAL A 148 -20.81 -4.42 7.12
CA VAL A 148 -20.86 -3.43 8.20
C VAL A 148 -22.29 -2.99 8.48
N LEU A 149 -23.08 -2.74 7.43
CA LEU A 149 -24.48 -2.37 7.55
C LEU A 149 -25.29 -3.45 8.25
N GLY A 150 -25.12 -4.72 7.87
CA GLY A 150 -25.82 -5.85 8.51
C GLY A 150 -25.53 -5.95 10.00
N ASN A 151 -24.25 -5.79 10.40
CA ASN A 151 -23.86 -5.80 11.82
C ASN A 151 -24.45 -4.61 12.59
N LEU A 152 -24.51 -3.43 11.98
CA LEU A 152 -25.08 -2.22 12.57
C LEU A 152 -26.61 -2.34 12.74
N MET A 153 -27.30 -2.75 11.67
CA MET A 153 -28.77 -2.83 11.61
C MET A 153 -29.35 -3.86 12.58
N GLN A 154 -28.64 -4.98 12.83
CA GLN A 154 -29.02 -5.94 13.86
C GLN A 154 -29.18 -5.33 15.26
N LYS A 155 -28.47 -4.24 15.56
CA LYS A 155 -28.46 -3.59 16.88
C LYS A 155 -29.04 -2.17 16.84
N TRP A 156 -29.50 -1.69 15.69
CA TRP A 156 -29.84 -0.29 15.45
C TRP A 156 -30.90 0.25 16.42
N GLY A 157 -31.99 -0.49 16.65
CA GLY A 157 -33.03 -0.07 17.60
C GLY A 157 -32.53 0.11 19.05
N SER A 158 -31.54 -0.67 19.48
CA SER A 158 -30.91 -0.52 20.80
C SER A 158 -29.90 0.63 20.81
N ILE A 159 -29.16 0.82 19.71
CA ILE A 159 -28.24 1.94 19.53
C ILE A 159 -29.00 3.27 19.62
N LYS A 160 -30.13 3.43 18.90
CA LYS A 160 -30.98 4.63 18.96
C LYS A 160 -31.48 4.94 20.37
N ARG A 161 -32.00 3.92 21.07
CA ARG A 161 -32.48 4.10 22.46
C ARG A 161 -31.37 4.57 23.39
N ARG A 162 -30.16 3.98 23.28
CA ARG A 162 -29.01 4.39 24.08
C ARG A 162 -28.56 5.81 23.74
N HIS A 163 -28.45 6.14 22.44
CA HIS A 163 -28.09 7.47 21.94
C HIS A 163 -28.94 8.57 22.60
N MET A 164 -30.27 8.41 22.57
CA MET A 164 -31.20 9.35 23.20
C MET A 164 -31.06 9.40 24.72
N ALA A 165 -30.93 8.24 25.37
CA ALA A 165 -30.85 8.16 26.83
C ALA A 165 -29.61 8.86 27.42
N VAL A 166 -28.46 8.76 26.74
CA VAL A 166 -27.21 9.40 27.20
C VAL A 166 -26.96 10.77 26.56
N LYS A 167 -27.81 11.21 25.62
CA LYS A 167 -27.65 12.44 24.84
C LYS A 167 -26.26 12.53 24.18
N ALA A 168 -25.80 11.42 23.62
CA ALA A 168 -24.50 11.35 22.93
C ALA A 168 -24.54 12.11 21.61
N THR A 169 -23.38 12.48 21.08
CA THR A 169 -23.29 12.98 19.70
C THR A 169 -23.42 11.82 18.71
N ALA A 170 -23.80 12.12 17.46
CA ALA A 170 -23.80 11.13 16.38
C ALA A 170 -22.40 10.56 16.15
N VAL A 171 -21.37 11.40 16.27
CA VAL A 171 -19.96 11.01 16.15
C VAL A 171 -19.60 9.96 17.20
N ASP A 172 -19.85 10.21 18.49
CA ASP A 172 -19.52 9.27 19.57
C ASP A 172 -20.27 7.95 19.41
N THR A 173 -21.54 8.04 19.01
CA THR A 173 -22.42 6.87 18.84
C THR A 173 -21.92 5.97 17.72
N LEU A 174 -21.63 6.54 16.56
CA LEU A 174 -21.14 5.79 15.40
C LEU A 174 -19.70 5.33 15.60
N GLN A 175 -18.83 6.15 16.21
CA GLN A 175 -17.47 5.73 16.52
C GLN A 175 -17.47 4.49 17.42
N ALA A 176 -18.36 4.41 18.41
CA ALA A 176 -18.48 3.22 19.25
C ALA A 176 -18.87 1.97 18.45
N GLN A 177 -19.66 2.11 17.38
CA GLN A 177 -20.04 0.98 16.50
C GLN A 177 -18.94 0.65 15.48
N PHE A 178 -18.23 1.68 15.01
CA PHE A 178 -17.22 1.55 13.97
C PHE A 178 -15.81 1.27 14.48
N SER A 179 -15.59 1.35 15.79
CA SER A 179 -14.30 1.11 16.44
C SER A 179 -13.71 -0.26 16.10
N GLY A 180 -14.57 -1.29 16.01
CA GLY A 180 -14.17 -2.64 15.58
C GLY A 180 -13.63 -2.72 14.16
N TYR A 181 -13.97 -1.77 13.29
CA TYR A 181 -13.48 -1.67 11.91
C TYR A 181 -12.39 -0.59 11.77
N GLY A 182 -11.79 -0.13 12.87
CA GLY A 182 -10.77 0.92 12.86
C GLY A 182 -11.33 2.35 12.76
N GLY A 183 -12.61 2.55 13.05
CA GLY A 183 -13.24 3.87 13.08
C GLY A 183 -12.73 4.74 14.25
N THR A 184 -12.13 5.88 13.93
CA THR A 184 -11.74 6.91 14.90
C THR A 184 -12.74 8.06 14.90
N ASN A 185 -12.77 8.85 15.97
CA ASN A 185 -13.62 10.06 16.03
C ASN A 185 -13.35 11.00 14.85
N ALA A 186 -12.08 11.14 14.45
CA ALA A 186 -11.70 11.98 13.32
C ALA A 186 -12.24 11.46 11.97
N ILE A 187 -12.24 10.14 11.75
CA ILE A 187 -12.81 9.54 10.53
C ILE A 187 -14.34 9.73 10.51
N VAL A 188 -15.01 9.42 11.61
CA VAL A 188 -16.47 9.51 11.70
C VAL A 188 -16.95 10.96 11.58
N ALA A 189 -16.29 11.91 12.25
CA ALA A 189 -16.62 13.32 12.14
C ALA A 189 -16.48 13.83 10.70
N ARG A 190 -15.35 13.58 10.04
CA ARG A 190 -15.16 13.96 8.62
C ARG A 190 -16.20 13.35 7.69
N CYS A 191 -16.58 12.10 7.95
CA CYS A 191 -17.61 11.40 7.18
C CYS A 191 -18.97 12.14 7.31
N LEU A 192 -19.43 12.36 8.54
CA LEU A 192 -20.70 13.04 8.81
C LEU A 192 -20.71 14.49 8.30
N ASP A 193 -19.60 15.21 8.49
CA ASP A 193 -19.45 16.60 8.03
C ASP A 193 -19.61 16.71 6.51
N ARG A 194 -19.01 15.79 5.74
CA ARG A 194 -19.15 15.76 4.27
C ARG A 194 -20.56 15.39 3.82
N MET A 195 -21.24 14.53 4.58
CA MET A 195 -22.61 14.15 4.26
C MET A 195 -23.61 15.28 4.54
N GLY A 196 -23.29 16.20 5.47
CA GLY A 196 -24.13 17.34 5.78
C GLY A 196 -25.53 16.96 6.28
N LEU A 197 -25.63 15.84 7.01
CA LEU A 197 -26.90 15.34 7.53
C LEU A 197 -27.48 16.33 8.55
N LYS A 198 -28.73 16.74 8.34
CA LYS A 198 -29.44 17.70 9.20
C LYS A 198 -30.34 17.03 10.23
N GLU A 199 -30.83 15.85 9.90
CA GLU A 199 -31.74 15.08 10.75
C GLU A 199 -30.95 14.45 11.90
N PRO A 200 -31.51 14.44 13.13
CA PRO A 200 -30.88 13.77 14.25
C PRO A 200 -30.84 12.25 14.03
N LEU A 201 -29.87 11.58 14.67
CA LEU A 201 -29.56 10.17 14.39
C LEU A 201 -30.76 9.24 14.61
N GLU A 202 -31.62 9.55 15.58
CA GLU A 202 -32.79 8.76 15.91
C GLU A 202 -33.86 8.73 14.79
N GLU A 203 -33.88 9.75 13.94
CA GLU A 203 -34.82 9.94 12.84
C GLU A 203 -34.32 9.37 11.50
N TRP A 204 -33.05 8.94 11.44
CA TRP A 204 -32.48 8.40 10.20
C TRP A 204 -33.24 7.18 9.71
N SER A 205 -33.58 7.22 8.41
CA SER A 205 -34.11 6.07 7.68
C SER A 205 -33.03 5.01 7.44
N ASP A 206 -33.45 3.80 7.08
CA ASP A 206 -32.53 2.72 6.75
C ASP A 206 -31.61 3.10 5.58
N GLU A 207 -32.13 3.83 4.57
CA GLU A 207 -31.32 4.34 3.45
C GLU A 207 -30.28 5.38 3.90
N THR A 208 -30.61 6.18 4.92
CA THR A 208 -29.66 7.16 5.47
C THR A 208 -28.54 6.44 6.20
N VAL A 209 -28.86 5.40 6.97
CA VAL A 209 -27.86 4.56 7.64
C VAL A 209 -26.96 3.86 6.62
N GLU A 210 -27.52 3.33 5.54
CA GLU A 210 -26.75 2.72 4.44
C GLU A 210 -25.75 3.72 3.84
N LYS A 211 -26.18 4.93 3.50
CA LYS A 211 -25.28 5.99 2.99
C LYS A 211 -24.18 6.37 3.97
N VAL A 212 -24.48 6.39 5.28
CA VAL A 212 -23.47 6.65 6.31
C VAL A 212 -22.42 5.54 6.34
N VAL A 213 -22.85 4.28 6.22
CA VAL A 213 -21.93 3.14 6.15
C VAL A 213 -21.10 3.19 4.87
N GLU A 214 -21.70 3.47 3.70
CA GLU A 214 -20.98 3.62 2.44
C GLU A 214 -19.89 4.68 2.51
N ALA A 215 -20.22 5.86 3.06
CA ALA A 215 -19.28 6.95 3.24
C ALA A 215 -18.17 6.60 4.24
N PHE A 216 -18.52 5.94 5.35
CA PHE A 216 -17.54 5.44 6.32
C PHE A 216 -16.57 4.43 5.69
N ILE A 217 -17.07 3.47 4.90
CA ILE A 217 -16.23 2.47 4.23
C ILE A 217 -15.29 3.13 3.21
N ALA A 218 -15.78 4.10 2.43
CA ALA A 218 -14.95 4.84 1.49
C ALA A 218 -13.81 5.60 2.18
N GLU A 219 -14.07 6.19 3.35
CA GLU A 219 -13.05 6.87 4.17
C GLU A 219 -12.10 5.89 4.87
N LYS A 220 -12.62 4.77 5.37
CA LYS A 220 -11.84 3.80 6.16
C LYS A 220 -10.94 2.93 5.28
N PHE A 221 -11.37 2.64 4.06
CA PHE A 221 -10.67 1.78 3.12
C PHE A 221 -10.39 2.50 1.80
N PRO A 222 -9.50 3.51 1.79
CA PRO A 222 -8.93 4.01 0.55
C PRO A 222 -8.43 2.83 -0.29
N THR A 223 -8.86 2.75 -1.54
CA THR A 223 -8.66 1.57 -2.38
C THR A 223 -7.91 1.95 -3.65
N VAL A 224 -6.81 1.24 -3.93
CA VAL A 224 -6.12 1.25 -5.21
C VAL A 224 -6.68 0.12 -6.08
N PHE A 225 -7.12 0.44 -7.29
CA PHE A 225 -7.51 -0.53 -8.30
C PHE A 225 -6.28 -0.93 -9.12
N ALA A 226 -5.70 -2.08 -8.77
CA ALA A 226 -4.64 -2.73 -9.52
C ALA A 226 -5.26 -3.47 -10.71
N LEU A 227 -5.37 -2.78 -11.84
CA LEU A 227 -5.90 -3.30 -13.09
C LEU A 227 -4.85 -4.23 -13.71
N ASN A 228 -4.97 -5.51 -13.37
CA ASN A 228 -3.98 -6.54 -13.67
C ASN A 228 -4.26 -7.26 -14.99
N LYS A 229 -3.21 -7.85 -15.58
CA LYS A 229 -3.21 -8.53 -16.88
C LYS A 229 -3.34 -7.57 -18.07
N ILE A 230 -2.68 -6.42 -17.98
CA ILE A 230 -2.59 -5.44 -19.09
C ILE A 230 -1.84 -5.97 -20.30
N ASP A 231 -1.08 -7.05 -20.14
CA ASP A 231 -0.43 -7.81 -21.21
C ASP A 231 -1.43 -8.56 -22.12
N HIS A 232 -2.72 -8.60 -21.75
CA HIS A 232 -3.76 -9.22 -22.57
C HIS A 232 -4.34 -8.24 -23.61
N PRO A 233 -4.52 -8.63 -24.88
CA PRO A 233 -5.05 -7.74 -25.93
C PRO A 233 -6.42 -7.11 -25.63
N ASP A 234 -7.29 -7.83 -24.92
CA ASP A 234 -8.64 -7.35 -24.57
C ASP A 234 -8.66 -6.36 -23.39
N ALA A 235 -7.51 -6.08 -22.75
CA ALA A 235 -7.45 -5.25 -21.55
C ALA A 235 -7.87 -3.79 -21.81
N ASP A 236 -7.52 -3.23 -22.97
CA ASP A 236 -7.68 -1.80 -23.28
C ASP A 236 -9.12 -1.31 -23.18
N LYS A 237 -10.07 -2.13 -23.66
CA LYS A 237 -11.50 -1.81 -23.60
C LYS A 237 -11.99 -1.71 -22.16
N ASN A 238 -11.57 -2.66 -21.32
CA ASN A 238 -11.97 -2.71 -19.92
C ASN A 238 -11.29 -1.61 -19.09
N ILE A 239 -9.99 -1.36 -19.34
CA ILE A 239 -9.26 -0.24 -18.74
C ILE A 239 -9.96 1.08 -19.05
N SER A 240 -10.27 1.32 -20.32
CA SER A 240 -10.93 2.56 -20.76
C SER A 240 -12.32 2.75 -20.14
N LYS A 241 -13.04 1.65 -19.89
CA LYS A 241 -14.33 1.69 -19.20
C LYS A 241 -14.16 2.04 -17.72
N ILE A 242 -13.27 1.35 -17.02
CA ILE A 242 -13.02 1.55 -15.58
C ILE A 242 -12.46 2.95 -15.31
N ALA A 243 -11.56 3.43 -16.16
CA ALA A 243 -10.96 4.77 -16.04
C ALA A 243 -11.97 5.92 -16.16
N LYS A 244 -13.14 5.69 -16.76
CA LYS A 244 -14.23 6.68 -16.81
C LYS A 244 -15.10 6.68 -15.55
N MET A 245 -15.02 5.62 -14.74
CA MET A 245 -15.87 5.42 -13.56
C MET A 245 -15.13 5.67 -12.25
N GLN A 246 -13.81 5.55 -12.25
CA GLN A 246 -12.97 5.66 -11.05
C GLN A 246 -12.04 6.87 -11.14
N ASP A 247 -11.62 7.38 -9.98
CA ASP A 247 -10.62 8.44 -9.90
C ASP A 247 -9.29 7.94 -10.49
N PRO A 248 -8.68 8.64 -11.47
CA PRO A 248 -7.37 8.28 -12.01
C PRO A 248 -6.29 8.10 -10.93
N GLN A 249 -6.37 8.82 -9.81
CA GLN A 249 -5.44 8.67 -8.68
C GLN A 249 -5.65 7.36 -7.93
N THR A 250 -6.73 6.62 -8.14
CA THR A 250 -6.93 5.29 -7.53
C THR A 250 -6.51 4.15 -8.44
N ILE A 251 -6.22 4.42 -9.71
CA ILE A 251 -5.96 3.38 -10.72
C ILE A 251 -4.46 3.16 -10.88
N VAL A 252 -4.06 1.89 -10.94
CA VAL A 252 -2.73 1.45 -11.39
C VAL A 252 -2.90 0.33 -12.42
N LEU A 253 -2.31 0.51 -13.60
CA LEU A 253 -2.24 -0.52 -14.64
C LEU A 253 -1.08 -1.44 -14.32
N CYS A 254 -1.30 -2.76 -14.23
CA CYS A 254 -0.21 -3.67 -13.90
C CYS A 254 -0.24 -5.03 -14.63
N SER A 255 0.94 -5.65 -14.73
CA SER A 255 1.11 -7.04 -15.16
C SER A 255 1.98 -7.78 -14.15
N ALA A 256 1.31 -8.42 -13.18
CA ALA A 256 2.00 -9.20 -12.15
C ALA A 256 2.81 -10.36 -12.73
N ILE A 257 2.34 -10.98 -13.81
CA ILE A 257 3.07 -12.08 -14.46
C ILE A 257 4.34 -11.59 -15.15
N SER A 258 4.31 -10.39 -15.75
CA SER A 258 5.48 -9.76 -16.35
C SER A 258 6.52 -9.45 -15.29
N GLU A 259 6.10 -8.88 -14.15
CA GLU A 259 7.01 -8.59 -13.04
C GLU A 259 7.70 -9.85 -12.50
N VAL A 260 6.95 -10.93 -12.24
CA VAL A 260 7.55 -12.22 -11.82
C VAL A 260 8.57 -12.72 -12.84
N PHE A 261 8.26 -12.62 -14.12
CA PHE A 261 9.13 -13.08 -15.19
C PHE A 261 10.44 -12.27 -15.24
N LEU A 262 10.35 -10.94 -15.23
CA LEU A 262 11.52 -10.05 -15.25
C LEU A 262 12.42 -10.27 -14.02
N ARG A 263 11.82 -10.33 -12.82
CA ARG A 263 12.56 -10.54 -11.58
C ARG A 263 13.28 -11.89 -11.57
N ARG A 264 12.65 -12.94 -12.10
CA ARG A 264 13.28 -14.26 -12.25
C ARG A 264 14.50 -14.20 -13.16
N LEU A 265 14.40 -13.52 -14.30
CA LEU A 265 15.52 -13.38 -15.25
C LEU A 265 16.67 -12.56 -14.67
N ALA A 266 16.35 -11.45 -13.98
CA ALA A 266 17.34 -10.63 -13.30
C ALA A 266 18.11 -11.44 -12.25
N LYS A 267 17.39 -12.21 -11.41
CA LYS A 267 17.98 -13.09 -10.39
C LYS A 267 18.87 -14.19 -10.98
N GLN A 268 18.53 -14.67 -12.17
CA GLN A 268 19.32 -15.68 -12.90
C GLN A 268 20.51 -15.09 -13.65
N GLY A 269 20.62 -13.76 -13.72
CA GLY A 269 21.68 -13.03 -14.42
C GLY A 269 21.50 -12.98 -15.93
N TYR A 270 20.26 -13.04 -16.44
CA TYR A 270 19.98 -12.91 -17.88
C TYR A 270 19.73 -11.47 -18.32
N ILE A 271 19.22 -10.63 -17.41
CA ILE A 271 18.89 -9.22 -17.69
C ILE A 271 19.34 -8.35 -16.52
N LYS A 272 19.57 -7.07 -16.81
CA LYS A 272 19.68 -6.02 -15.80
C LYS A 272 18.34 -5.30 -15.71
N TYR A 273 17.64 -5.50 -14.59
CA TYR A 273 16.33 -4.92 -14.34
C TYR A 273 16.21 -4.50 -12.87
N VAL A 274 15.66 -3.32 -12.65
CA VAL A 274 15.30 -2.80 -11.32
C VAL A 274 13.78 -2.78 -11.22
N GLU A 275 13.24 -3.24 -10.09
CA GLU A 275 11.80 -3.37 -9.88
C GLU A 275 11.07 -2.03 -10.07
N GLY A 276 10.00 -2.06 -10.88
CA GLY A 276 9.21 -0.88 -11.22
C GLY A 276 9.87 0.08 -12.21
N SER A 277 11.06 -0.25 -12.73
CA SER A 277 11.75 0.49 -13.78
C SER A 277 11.05 0.31 -15.14
N GLU A 278 11.15 1.33 -15.98
CA GLU A 278 10.83 1.22 -17.41
C GLU A 278 11.98 0.58 -18.20
N PHE A 279 13.21 0.66 -17.65
CA PHE A 279 14.42 0.18 -18.29
C PHE A 279 14.71 -1.27 -17.96
N LEU A 280 15.05 -2.00 -19.02
CA LEU A 280 15.52 -3.38 -19.00
C LEU A 280 16.65 -3.49 -20.03
N ASP A 281 17.84 -3.83 -19.56
CA ASP A 281 19.01 -4.04 -20.42
C ASP A 281 19.31 -5.54 -20.54
N THR A 282 19.46 -6.01 -21.76
CA THR A 282 19.98 -7.34 -22.10
C THR A 282 21.51 -7.32 -22.18
N ARG A 283 22.12 -8.50 -22.37
CA ARG A 283 23.56 -8.60 -22.59
C ARG A 283 23.97 -7.80 -23.84
N GLU A 284 23.19 -7.93 -24.91
CA GLU A 284 23.40 -7.28 -26.19
C GLU A 284 23.26 -5.75 -26.06
N ASP A 285 22.22 -5.27 -25.37
CA ASP A 285 22.02 -3.84 -25.10
C ASP A 285 23.24 -3.24 -24.39
N LEU A 286 23.79 -3.93 -23.38
CA LEU A 286 24.96 -3.46 -22.63
C LEU A 286 26.24 -3.46 -23.49
N ILE A 287 26.42 -4.42 -24.38
CA ILE A 287 27.54 -4.45 -25.34
C ILE A 287 27.45 -3.26 -26.30
N GLU A 288 26.26 -2.96 -26.83
CA GLU A 288 26.04 -1.79 -27.69
C GLU A 288 26.29 -0.47 -26.95
N MET A 289 25.99 -0.42 -25.64
CA MET A 289 26.31 0.71 -24.76
C MET A 289 27.78 0.81 -24.35
N GLY A 290 28.64 -0.12 -24.79
CA GLY A 290 30.09 -0.07 -24.60
C GLY A 290 30.63 -0.91 -23.43
N ASP A 291 29.84 -1.81 -22.85
CA ASP A 291 30.30 -2.83 -21.90
C ASP A 291 30.66 -4.13 -22.65
N PRO A 292 31.95 -4.40 -22.93
CA PRO A 292 32.36 -5.52 -23.78
C PRO A 292 31.98 -6.90 -23.22
N ASP A 293 31.76 -7.02 -21.90
CA ASP A 293 31.36 -8.26 -21.26
C ASP A 293 29.83 -8.40 -21.13
N GLY A 294 29.08 -7.38 -21.60
CA GLY A 294 27.62 -7.30 -21.50
C GLY A 294 27.14 -7.27 -20.05
N GLY A 295 27.88 -6.58 -19.17
CA GLY A 295 27.60 -6.50 -17.73
C GLY A 295 27.71 -7.82 -16.99
N GLY A 296 28.37 -8.83 -17.57
CA GLY A 296 28.45 -10.18 -17.01
C GLY A 296 27.13 -10.96 -17.09
N LEU A 297 26.17 -10.48 -17.89
CA LEU A 297 24.90 -11.17 -18.11
C LEU A 297 25.09 -12.42 -18.98
N LYS A 298 24.27 -13.44 -18.73
CA LYS A 298 24.22 -14.67 -19.52
C LYS A 298 23.49 -14.42 -20.84
N GLU A 299 23.97 -15.10 -21.89
CA GLU A 299 23.29 -15.16 -23.18
C GLU A 299 21.93 -15.86 -23.05
N MET A 300 20.95 -15.35 -23.79
CA MET A 300 19.59 -15.90 -23.85
C MET A 300 19.39 -16.69 -25.15
N ASP A 301 18.58 -17.76 -25.10
CA ASP A 301 18.16 -18.43 -26.34
C ASP A 301 17.16 -17.56 -27.13
N GLU A 302 17.02 -17.82 -28.43
CA GLU A 302 16.15 -17.03 -29.33
C GLU A 302 14.71 -16.91 -28.82
N LYS A 303 14.17 -17.97 -28.20
CA LYS A 303 12.80 -18.01 -27.68
C LYS A 303 12.65 -17.10 -26.47
N LEU A 304 13.64 -17.09 -25.59
CA LEU A 304 13.68 -16.25 -24.41
C LEU A 304 13.86 -14.78 -24.81
N THR A 305 14.76 -14.50 -25.74
CA THR A 305 14.98 -13.14 -26.29
C THR A 305 13.69 -12.59 -26.89
N GLN A 306 13.01 -13.34 -27.76
CA GLN A 306 11.74 -12.91 -28.35
C GLN A 306 10.67 -12.63 -27.28
N ARG A 307 10.66 -13.42 -26.20
CA ARG A 307 9.70 -13.23 -25.10
C ARG A 307 10.01 -11.98 -24.28
N VAL A 308 11.28 -11.64 -24.09
CA VAL A 308 11.71 -10.40 -23.42
C VAL A 308 11.35 -9.19 -24.29
N GLU A 309 11.66 -9.22 -25.58
CA GLU A 309 11.32 -8.13 -26.51
C GLU A 309 9.82 -7.88 -26.60
N ASN A 310 9.01 -8.95 -26.75
CA ASN A 310 7.54 -8.81 -26.74
C ASN A 310 7.04 -8.16 -25.44
N LEU A 311 7.65 -8.46 -24.30
CA LEU A 311 7.29 -7.87 -23.02
C LEU A 311 7.72 -6.39 -22.94
N LYS A 312 8.94 -6.05 -23.41
CA LYS A 312 9.41 -4.66 -23.52
C LYS A 312 8.38 -3.84 -24.30
N ASP A 313 7.95 -4.32 -25.46
CA ASP A 313 6.98 -3.60 -26.31
C ASP A 313 5.57 -3.53 -25.70
N MET A 314 5.01 -4.68 -25.31
CA MET A 314 3.61 -4.76 -24.88
C MET A 314 3.37 -4.15 -23.50
N VAL A 315 4.39 -4.14 -22.64
CA VAL A 315 4.26 -3.73 -21.23
C VAL A 315 5.13 -2.52 -20.90
N LEU A 316 6.46 -2.63 -20.99
CA LEU A 316 7.36 -1.59 -20.47
C LEU A 316 7.29 -0.30 -21.29
N TYR A 317 7.44 -0.38 -22.62
CA TYR A 317 7.35 0.78 -23.50
C TYR A 317 5.95 1.40 -23.50
N ARG A 318 4.92 0.55 -23.46
CA ARG A 318 3.53 0.98 -23.53
C ARG A 318 3.04 1.65 -22.24
N PHE A 319 3.42 1.13 -21.07
CA PHE A 319 2.87 1.55 -19.77
C PHE A 319 3.92 2.14 -18.82
N GLY A 320 5.19 2.21 -19.23
CA GLY A 320 6.31 2.75 -18.45
C GLY A 320 6.80 1.83 -17.32
N SER A 321 6.12 0.73 -17.02
CA SER A 321 6.56 -0.27 -16.04
C SER A 321 5.62 -1.48 -16.07
N THR A 322 5.90 -2.48 -15.25
CA THR A 322 4.93 -3.55 -14.94
C THR A 322 3.82 -3.09 -14.00
N GLY A 323 3.91 -1.91 -13.39
CA GLY A 323 2.89 -1.32 -12.51
C GLY A 323 2.74 -1.95 -11.12
N VAL A 324 3.42 -3.06 -10.84
CA VAL A 324 3.21 -3.80 -9.58
C VAL A 324 3.72 -2.98 -8.39
N VAL A 325 4.94 -2.44 -8.47
CA VAL A 325 5.53 -1.58 -7.43
C VAL A 325 4.72 -0.28 -7.26
N GLN A 326 4.16 0.23 -8.36
CA GLN A 326 3.30 1.40 -8.37
C GLN A 326 2.00 1.18 -7.59
N CYS A 327 1.52 -0.07 -7.43
CA CYS A 327 0.36 -0.37 -6.59
C CYS A 327 0.64 -0.02 -5.11
N LEU A 328 1.81 -0.40 -4.59
CA LEU A 328 2.23 -0.03 -3.23
C LEU A 328 2.48 1.47 -3.10
N SER A 329 3.13 2.06 -4.10
CA SER A 329 3.44 3.49 -4.12
C SER A 329 2.15 4.31 -4.06
N ARG A 330 1.15 3.94 -4.87
CA ARG A 330 -0.15 4.61 -4.86
C ARG A 330 -0.91 4.41 -3.56
N ALA A 331 -0.86 3.21 -2.98
CA ALA A 331 -1.50 2.95 -1.68
C ALA A 331 -0.87 3.81 -0.57
N ALA A 332 0.45 3.98 -0.59
CA ALA A 332 1.16 4.86 0.33
C ALA A 332 0.78 6.34 0.13
N GLU A 333 0.64 6.79 -1.12
CA GLU A 333 0.15 8.14 -1.46
C GLU A 333 -1.27 8.39 -0.96
N LEU A 334 -2.20 7.46 -1.18
CA LEU A 334 -3.59 7.56 -0.70
C LEU A 334 -3.67 7.60 0.83
N LEU A 335 -2.80 6.86 1.51
CA LEU A 335 -2.67 6.91 2.97
C LEU A 335 -1.94 8.17 3.47
N GLY A 336 -1.35 8.95 2.58
CA GLY A 336 -0.52 10.11 2.92
C GLY A 336 0.69 9.73 3.76
N LEU A 337 1.33 8.59 3.47
CA LEU A 337 2.49 8.15 4.21
C LEU A 337 3.70 9.07 3.96
N VAL A 338 4.36 9.47 5.04
CA VAL A 338 5.57 10.28 5.04
C VAL A 338 6.74 9.43 5.52
N PRO A 339 7.80 9.24 4.72
CA PRO A 339 9.01 8.59 5.17
C PRO A 339 9.83 9.53 6.06
N VAL A 340 10.25 9.03 7.21
CA VAL A 340 11.13 9.77 8.14
C VAL A 340 12.39 8.95 8.41
N PHE A 341 13.53 9.62 8.34
CA PHE A 341 14.87 9.06 8.45
C PHE A 341 15.51 9.48 9.78
N PRO A 342 15.33 8.70 10.85
CA PRO A 342 16.00 8.96 12.11
C PRO A 342 17.51 8.70 11.98
N VAL A 343 18.32 9.64 12.46
CA VAL A 343 19.79 9.57 12.48
C VAL A 343 20.34 9.88 13.87
N ARG A 344 21.46 9.28 14.27
CA ARG A 344 22.07 9.61 15.58
C ARG A 344 22.85 10.92 15.56
N ASN A 345 23.46 11.24 14.42
CA ASN A 345 24.17 12.48 14.22
C ASN A 345 23.62 13.17 12.96
N ILE A 346 23.13 14.40 13.13
CA ILE A 346 22.47 15.17 12.07
C ILE A 346 23.45 15.78 11.06
N SER A 347 24.73 15.95 11.43
CA SER A 347 25.75 16.50 10.54
C SER A 347 26.37 15.44 9.64
N THR A 348 26.49 14.20 10.14
CA THR A 348 27.07 13.07 9.39
C THR A 348 26.04 12.09 8.86
N PHE A 349 24.78 12.19 9.30
CA PHE A 349 23.70 11.24 9.04
C PHE A 349 23.97 9.80 9.48
N SER A 350 25.01 9.59 10.30
CA SER A 350 25.41 8.26 10.77
C SER A 350 24.59 7.83 11.98
N SER A 351 24.37 6.52 12.11
CA SER A 351 23.71 5.93 13.28
C SER A 351 24.72 5.35 14.29
N GLY A 352 26.01 5.69 14.20
CA GLY A 352 27.05 5.18 15.10
C GLY A 352 28.47 5.61 14.70
N SER A 353 29.48 4.88 15.17
CA SER A 353 30.91 5.13 14.90
C SER A 353 31.39 4.77 13.49
N GLY A 354 30.52 4.17 12.66
CA GLY A 354 30.82 3.82 11.28
C GLY A 354 30.48 4.92 10.27
N THR A 355 30.90 4.72 9.02
CA THR A 355 30.63 5.61 7.88
C THR A 355 29.26 5.41 7.24
N ALA A 356 28.52 4.37 7.66
CA ALA A 356 27.18 4.06 7.18
C ALA A 356 26.15 5.13 7.59
N VAL A 357 25.40 5.63 6.62
CA VAL A 357 24.36 6.66 6.82
C VAL A 357 22.96 6.16 6.51
N PHE A 358 21.95 6.88 6.99
CA PHE A 358 20.53 6.62 6.73
C PHE A 358 20.13 5.16 6.96
N ARG A 359 20.53 4.59 8.10
CA ARG A 359 20.32 3.16 8.35
C ARG A 359 18.83 2.82 8.49
N ASP A 360 18.06 3.72 9.10
CA ASP A 360 16.66 3.50 9.44
C ASP A 360 15.76 4.45 8.64
N CYS A 361 14.55 3.98 8.34
CA CYS A 361 13.48 4.74 7.72
C CYS A 361 12.16 4.20 8.26
N VAL A 362 11.31 5.08 8.78
CA VAL A 362 9.98 4.73 9.30
C VAL A 362 8.91 5.45 8.48
N LEU A 363 7.76 4.81 8.28
CA LEU A 363 6.61 5.43 7.63
C LEU A 363 5.63 5.91 8.70
N VAL A 364 5.18 7.14 8.57
CA VAL A 364 4.15 7.73 9.44
C VAL A 364 3.04 8.35 8.61
N GLY A 365 1.86 8.54 9.19
CA GLY A 365 0.74 9.16 8.47
C GLY A 365 0.92 10.67 8.29
N LYS A 366 0.19 11.25 7.35
CA LYS A 366 0.11 12.70 7.18
C LYS A 366 -0.30 13.38 8.49
N ASN A 367 0.25 14.58 8.73
CA ASN A 367 0.02 15.37 9.95
C ASN A 367 0.54 14.73 11.24
N THR A 368 1.43 13.73 11.15
CA THR A 368 2.11 13.19 12.34
C THR A 368 3.08 14.22 12.91
N THR A 369 3.07 14.38 14.24
CA THR A 369 3.97 15.30 14.92
C THR A 369 5.36 14.70 15.08
N VAL A 370 6.39 15.54 15.19
CA VAL A 370 7.77 15.13 15.45
C VAL A 370 7.86 14.31 16.75
N GLY A 371 7.10 14.68 17.79
CA GLY A 371 7.02 13.93 19.04
C GLY A 371 6.40 12.52 18.87
N ASP A 372 5.39 12.37 18.01
CA ASP A 372 4.84 11.06 17.67
C ASP A 372 5.84 10.17 16.93
N VAL A 373 6.65 10.75 16.04
CA VAL A 373 7.74 10.03 15.38
C VAL A 373 8.78 9.58 16.41
N ALA A 374 9.16 10.47 17.34
CA ALA A 374 10.11 10.14 18.39
C ALA A 374 9.62 8.96 19.25
N ARG A 375 8.34 8.97 19.66
CA ARG A 375 7.70 7.85 20.36
C ARG A 375 7.72 6.56 19.54
N LYS A 376 7.47 6.64 18.22
CA LYS A 376 7.54 5.47 17.33
C LYS A 376 8.95 4.88 17.25
N VAL A 377 9.97 5.73 17.20
CA VAL A 377 11.37 5.30 17.00
C VAL A 377 12.03 4.87 18.32
N MET A 378 11.75 5.56 19.42
CA MET A 378 12.44 5.37 20.70
C MET A 378 11.57 4.74 21.81
N GLY A 379 10.27 4.57 21.58
CA GLY A 379 9.33 4.16 22.62
C GLY A 379 9.04 5.29 23.62
N ASP A 380 8.76 4.94 24.87
CA ASP A 380 8.43 5.89 25.94
C ASP A 380 9.67 6.55 26.59
N VAL A 381 10.81 6.55 25.88
CA VAL A 381 12.04 7.19 26.36
C VAL A 381 11.86 8.72 26.35
N PRO A 382 12.10 9.43 27.47
CA PRO A 382 12.02 10.88 27.52
C PRO A 382 12.93 11.53 26.48
N ILE A 383 12.50 12.64 25.89
CA ILE A 383 13.26 13.38 24.89
C ILE A 383 13.85 14.61 25.57
N SER A 384 15.16 14.82 25.44
CA SER A 384 15.79 16.06 25.90
C SER A 384 15.61 17.18 24.87
N TYR A 385 15.89 16.89 23.61
CA TYR A 385 15.66 17.79 22.48
C TYR A 385 15.74 17.03 21.15
N ILE A 386 15.30 17.68 20.08
CA ILE A 386 15.27 17.14 18.72
C ILE A 386 16.03 18.08 17.79
N GLU A 387 16.85 17.50 16.91
CA GLU A 387 17.62 18.21 15.90
C GLU A 387 17.16 17.87 14.50
N GLY A 388 16.88 18.89 13.69
CA GLY A 388 16.68 18.79 12.26
C GLY A 388 17.95 19.12 11.48
N VAL A 389 17.88 18.96 10.17
CA VAL A 389 18.96 19.28 9.22
C VAL A 389 19.54 20.67 9.51
N GLY A 390 20.87 20.78 9.46
CA GLY A 390 21.59 22.01 9.81
C GLY A 390 21.75 22.24 11.32
N GLY A 391 21.39 21.28 12.18
CA GLY A 391 21.49 21.42 13.63
C GLY A 391 20.41 22.30 14.26
N THR A 392 19.31 22.52 13.53
CA THR A 392 18.19 23.34 13.97
C THR A 392 17.40 22.62 15.08
N ARG A 393 16.97 23.36 16.11
CA ARG A 393 16.06 22.81 17.13
C ARG A 393 14.65 22.71 16.53
N VAL A 394 14.02 21.56 16.71
CA VAL A 394 12.68 21.26 16.20
C VAL A 394 11.76 21.00 17.39
N SER A 395 10.57 21.60 17.39
CA SER A 395 9.56 21.36 18.42
C SER A 395 8.90 19.99 18.24
N GLU A 396 8.46 19.36 19.33
CA GLU A 396 7.70 18.11 19.28
C GLU A 396 6.36 18.27 18.55
N ASP A 397 5.77 19.46 18.59
CA ASP A 397 4.47 19.78 17.98
C ASP A 397 4.54 20.05 16.46
N GLU A 398 5.75 20.17 15.90
CA GLU A 398 5.91 20.39 14.47
C GLU A 398 5.51 19.14 13.67
N ILE A 399 4.97 19.36 12.46
CA ILE A 399 4.51 18.30 11.58
C ILE A 399 5.66 17.85 10.67
N VAL A 400 5.82 16.54 10.51
CA VAL A 400 6.79 15.97 9.57
C VAL A 400 6.25 15.94 8.14
N GLU A 401 7.07 16.40 7.19
CA GLU A 401 6.79 16.41 5.76
C GLU A 401 8.08 16.07 4.99
N VAL A 402 7.97 15.50 3.79
CA VAL A 402 9.15 15.25 2.96
C VAL A 402 9.84 16.58 2.65
N GLY A 403 11.14 16.67 2.91
CA GLY A 403 11.90 17.93 2.81
C GLY A 403 11.90 18.78 4.07
N LYS A 404 11.01 18.52 5.04
CA LYS A 404 10.81 19.35 6.23
C LYS A 404 10.55 18.47 7.46
N HIS A 405 11.56 18.36 8.32
CA HIS A 405 11.54 17.50 9.51
C HIS A 405 11.40 16.00 9.21
N ASP A 406 11.80 15.56 8.01
CA ASP A 406 11.86 14.15 7.63
C ASP A 406 13.24 13.51 7.86
N VAL A 407 14.25 14.29 8.25
CA VAL A 407 15.53 13.80 8.75
C VAL A 407 15.75 14.38 10.15
N LEU A 408 15.73 13.52 11.16
CA LEU A 408 15.66 13.93 12.56
C LEU A 408 16.69 13.18 13.41
N SER A 409 17.26 13.88 14.38
CA SER A 409 18.04 13.28 15.46
C SER A 409 17.36 13.51 16.80
N PHE A 410 16.92 12.43 17.43
CA PHE A 410 16.30 12.47 18.75
C PHE A 410 17.35 12.25 19.82
N LYS A 411 17.47 13.18 20.79
CA LYS A 411 18.39 13.02 21.93
C LYS A 411 17.59 12.60 23.16
N PRO A 412 17.84 11.40 23.72
CA PRO A 412 17.14 10.95 24.90
C PRO A 412 17.50 11.82 26.12
N GLY A 413 16.51 12.06 26.96
CA GLY A 413 16.67 12.58 28.31
C GLY A 413 17.36 11.56 29.22
N ARG A 414 17.94 12.05 30.31
CA ARG A 414 18.52 11.20 31.36
C ARG A 414 17.46 10.55 32.22
#